data_AF-A0A3M1DQP5-F1
#
_entry.id   AF-A0A3M1DQP5-F1
#
_cell.length_a   1.000
_cell.length_b   1.000
_cell.length_c   1.000
_cell.angle_alpha   90.00
_cell.angle_beta   90.00
_cell.angle_gamma   90.00
#
_symmetry.space_group_name_H-M   'P 1'
#
loop_
_entity.id
_entity.type
_entity.pdbx_description
1 polymer ?
#
loop_
_entity_poly.entity_id
_entity_poly.type
_entity_poly.pdbx_seq_one_letter_code
_entity_poly.pdbx_strand_id
1 'polypeptide(L)'
;EQALRTLRPLCEGRLWCLFGCGGERDAGKRQLMGAVAARFADKLVLTSDNPRGEEPETILRAIRSGVPADFEAVTEIPDRAEAIAFALRRAAPGDVLLVAGKGHESWQEIAGERRPFSDRALVRELLGETGP
;
A
#
# COMPACT_ATOMS: atom_id res chain seq x y z
N GLU A 1 11.87 -1.59 2.01
CA GLU A 1 12.86 -2.68 1.77
C GLU A 1 12.82 -3.75 2.85
N GLN A 2 13.25 -3.46 4.09
CA GLN A 2 13.47 -4.51 5.10
C GLN A 2 12.23 -5.39 5.33
N ALA A 3 11.04 -4.79 5.48
CA ALA A 3 9.79 -5.55 5.63
C ALA A 3 9.53 -6.54 4.47
N LEU A 4 9.74 -6.13 3.22
CA LEU A 4 9.58 -7.01 2.06
C LEU A 4 10.61 -8.15 2.07
N ARG A 5 11.86 -7.86 2.40
CA ARG A 5 12.92 -8.87 2.53
C ARG A 5 12.64 -9.88 3.64
N THR A 6 12.09 -9.43 4.76
CA THR A 6 11.69 -10.29 5.88
C THR A 6 10.51 -11.20 5.52
N LEU A 7 9.55 -10.70 4.74
CA LEU A 7 8.38 -11.48 4.34
C LEU A 7 8.66 -12.46 3.20
N ARG A 8 9.64 -12.17 2.33
CA ARG A 8 9.90 -13.00 1.15
C ARG A 8 10.15 -14.48 1.46
N PRO A 9 10.95 -14.87 2.47
CA PRO A 9 11.14 -16.28 2.82
C PRO A 9 9.88 -16.97 3.37
N LEU A 10 8.89 -16.19 3.84
CA LEU A 10 7.62 -16.70 4.37
C LEU A 10 6.53 -16.79 3.31
N CYS A 11 6.79 -16.27 2.11
CA CYS A 11 5.83 -16.20 1.01
C CYS A 11 6.12 -17.32 0.01
N GLU A 12 5.20 -18.28 -0.11
CA GLU A 12 5.28 -19.39 -1.07
C GLU A 12 4.81 -18.97 -2.47
N GLY A 13 3.82 -18.07 -2.52
CA GLY A 13 3.27 -17.50 -3.74
C GLY A 13 3.87 -16.14 -4.09
N ARG A 14 3.03 -15.18 -4.47
CA ARG A 14 3.40 -13.81 -4.82
C ARG A 14 3.43 -12.92 -3.58
N LEU A 15 4.48 -12.11 -3.47
CA LEU A 15 4.58 -11.07 -2.44
C LEU A 15 3.99 -9.77 -3.00
N TRP A 16 2.83 -9.39 -2.45
CA TRP A 16 2.16 -8.13 -2.77
C TRP A 16 2.61 -7.02 -1.81
N CYS A 17 2.86 -5.84 -2.35
CA CYS A 17 3.15 -4.63 -1.56
C CYS A 17 2.09 -3.58 -1.85
N LEU A 18 1.24 -3.31 -0.87
CA LEU A 18 0.27 -2.22 -0.89
C LEU A 18 0.77 -1.07 -0.03
N PHE A 19 0.97 0.11 -0.63
CA PHE A 19 1.44 1.28 0.11
C PHE A 19 1.09 2.61 -0.57
N GLY A 20 1.20 3.67 0.23
CA GLY A 20 1.11 5.06 -0.22
C GLY A 20 2.22 5.90 0.38
N CYS A 21 2.21 7.19 0.09
CA CYS A 21 3.07 8.17 0.74
C CYS A 21 2.22 9.30 1.33
N GLY A 22 2.72 9.93 2.39
CA GLY A 22 2.10 11.13 2.92
C GLY A 22 2.26 12.33 1.97
N GLY A 23 1.21 13.13 1.83
CA GLY A 23 1.28 14.46 1.23
C GLY A 23 2.00 15.45 2.14
N GLU A 24 2.41 16.60 1.59
CA GLU A 24 3.13 17.70 2.26
C GLU A 24 4.37 17.23 3.04
N ARG A 25 4.99 16.16 2.54
CA ARG A 25 6.19 15.53 3.09
C ARG A 25 7.25 15.43 2.01
N ASP A 26 8.32 14.71 2.31
CA ASP A 26 9.45 14.47 1.41
C ASP A 26 9.01 13.78 0.10
N ALA A 27 8.74 14.58 -0.92
CA ALA A 27 8.34 14.12 -2.23
C ALA A 27 9.45 13.35 -2.96
N GLY A 28 10.72 13.63 -2.66
CA GLY A 28 11.87 12.97 -3.28
C GLY A 28 11.96 11.49 -2.94
N LYS A 29 11.43 11.08 -1.78
CA LYS A 29 11.38 9.66 -1.38
C LYS A 29 10.31 8.84 -2.10
N ARG A 30 9.29 9.47 -2.70
CA ARG A 30 8.17 8.77 -3.35
C ARG A 30 8.67 7.87 -4.49
N GLN A 31 9.50 8.44 -5.36
CA GLN A 31 10.13 7.72 -6.47
C GLN A 31 11.01 6.57 -5.96
N LEU A 32 11.85 6.82 -4.94
CA LEU A 32 12.71 5.79 -4.36
C LEU A 32 11.90 4.64 -3.74
N MET A 33 10.76 4.94 -3.10
CA MET A 33 9.87 3.93 -2.55
C MET A 33 9.25 3.06 -3.65
N GLY A 34 8.84 3.64 -4.77
CA GLY A 34 8.39 2.91 -5.95
C GLY A 34 9.45 1.94 -6.48
N ALA A 35 10.68 2.44 -6.70
CA ALA A 35 11.80 1.64 -7.18
C ALA A 35 12.13 0.46 -6.25
N VAL A 36 12.19 0.74 -4.94
CA VAL A 36 12.48 -0.28 -3.92
C VAL A 36 11.36 -1.31 -3.87
N ALA A 37 10.09 -0.90 -3.89
CA ALA A 37 8.97 -1.83 -3.83
C ALA A 37 8.98 -2.79 -5.03
N ALA A 38 9.20 -2.28 -6.24
CA ALA A 38 9.26 -3.08 -7.47
C ALA A 38 10.41 -4.10 -7.48
N ARG A 39 11.51 -3.81 -6.78
CA ARG A 39 12.65 -4.73 -6.67
C ARG A 39 12.38 -5.94 -5.77
N PHE A 40 11.52 -5.79 -4.76
CA PHE A 40 11.35 -6.78 -3.70
C PHE A 40 9.96 -7.41 -3.62
N ALA A 41 8.98 -6.88 -4.36
CA ALA A 41 7.63 -7.41 -4.44
C ALA A 41 7.34 -7.95 -5.85
N ASP A 42 6.45 -8.92 -5.95
CA ASP A 42 5.95 -9.43 -7.24
C ASP A 42 4.83 -8.54 -7.80
N LYS A 43 4.06 -7.90 -6.91
CA LYS A 43 2.89 -7.09 -7.26
C LYS A 43 2.82 -5.85 -6.41
N LEU A 44 2.51 -4.72 -7.02
CA LEU A 44 2.37 -3.43 -6.34
C LEU A 44 0.93 -2.93 -6.41
N VAL A 45 0.43 -2.44 -5.27
CA VAL A 45 -0.83 -1.69 -5.20
C VAL A 45 -0.53 -0.33 -4.59
N LEU A 46 -0.54 0.71 -5.41
CA LEU A 46 -0.31 2.09 -4.98
C LEU A 46 -1.64 2.70 -4.56
N THR A 47 -1.67 3.30 -3.38
CA THR A 47 -2.90 3.84 -2.78
C THR A 47 -2.62 5.09 -1.96
N SER A 48 -3.67 5.81 -1.57
CA SER A 48 -3.56 6.88 -0.59
C SER A 48 -3.08 6.36 0.78
N ASP A 49 -2.29 7.19 1.47
CA ASP A 49 -1.96 7.04 2.89
C ASP A 49 -2.53 8.25 3.63
N ASN A 50 -1.73 9.26 3.98
CA ASN A 50 -2.20 10.52 4.54
C ASN A 50 -1.96 11.64 3.53
N PRO A 51 -2.85 11.84 2.54
CA PRO A 51 -2.63 12.77 1.42
C PRO A 51 -2.62 14.24 1.86
N ARG A 52 -3.17 14.58 3.03
CA ARG A 52 -3.25 15.97 3.52
C ARG A 52 -3.89 16.86 2.46
N GLY A 53 -3.29 18.01 2.13
CA GLY A 53 -3.76 18.90 1.08
C GLY A 53 -3.33 18.53 -0.34
N GLU A 54 -2.59 17.42 -0.56
CA GLU A 54 -2.23 16.98 -1.91
C GLU A 54 -3.27 16.04 -2.51
N GLU A 55 -3.49 16.16 -3.83
CA GLU A 55 -4.29 15.19 -4.58
C GLU A 55 -3.64 13.80 -4.54
N PRO A 56 -4.36 12.74 -4.12
CA PRO A 56 -3.83 11.38 -4.06
C PRO A 56 -3.17 10.94 -5.37
N GLU A 57 -3.78 11.23 -6.51
CA GLU A 57 -3.29 10.87 -7.84
C GLU A 57 -1.93 11.49 -8.15
N THR A 58 -1.63 12.66 -7.59
CA THR A 58 -0.32 13.31 -7.74
C THR A 58 0.75 12.54 -6.98
N ILE A 59 0.42 12.09 -5.76
CA ILE A 59 1.32 11.26 -4.94
C ILE A 59 1.55 9.90 -5.63
N LEU A 60 0.48 9.26 -6.11
CA LEU A 60 0.54 7.96 -6.79
C LEU A 60 1.41 8.03 -8.03
N ARG A 61 1.23 9.07 -8.88
CA ARG A 61 2.09 9.31 -10.04
C ARG A 61 3.57 9.49 -9.67
N ALA A 62 3.86 10.18 -8.58
CA ALA A 62 5.24 10.36 -8.11
C ALA A 62 5.87 9.06 -7.57
N ILE A 63 5.08 8.14 -7.03
CA ILE A 63 5.56 6.80 -6.67
C ILE A 63 5.77 5.97 -7.94
N ARG A 64 4.79 5.99 -8.86
CA ARG A 64 4.81 5.22 -10.12
C ARG A 64 6.01 5.57 -11.00
N SER A 65 6.44 6.83 -11.02
CA SER A 65 7.60 7.27 -11.80
C SER A 65 8.93 6.63 -11.36
N GLY A 66 8.97 6.05 -10.16
CA GLY A 66 10.12 5.29 -9.67
C GLY A 66 10.06 3.80 -9.97
N VAL A 67 8.89 3.28 -10.33
CA VAL A 67 8.72 1.87 -10.66
C VAL A 67 9.24 1.63 -12.08
N PRO A 68 10.15 0.65 -12.30
CA PRO A 68 10.66 0.32 -13.63
C PRO A 68 9.55 0.09 -14.67
N ALA A 69 9.80 0.45 -15.92
CA ALA A 69 8.81 0.38 -16.99
C ALA A 69 8.43 -1.08 -17.36
N ASP A 70 9.37 -2.01 -17.18
CA ASP A 70 9.20 -3.46 -17.37
C ASP A 70 8.48 -4.15 -16.20
N PHE A 71 8.28 -3.44 -15.08
CA PHE A 71 7.46 -3.93 -13.98
C PHE A 71 5.97 -3.64 -14.29
N GLU A 72 5.30 -4.61 -14.91
CA GLU A 72 3.91 -4.46 -15.36
C GLU A 72 2.87 -4.65 -14.24
N ALA A 73 3.23 -5.34 -13.15
CA ALA A 73 2.30 -5.75 -12.11
C ALA A 73 2.00 -4.64 -11.07
N VAL A 74 1.67 -3.43 -11.54
CA VAL A 74 1.29 -2.28 -10.71
C VAL A 74 -0.19 -1.97 -10.89
N THR A 75 -0.91 -1.80 -9.79
CA THR A 75 -2.28 -1.26 -9.78
C THR A 75 -2.31 0.02 -8.96
N GLU A 76 -3.01 1.05 -9.44
CA GLU A 76 -3.19 2.33 -8.75
C GLU A 76 -4.66 2.47 -8.35
N ILE A 77 -4.94 2.51 -7.04
CA ILE A 77 -6.28 2.67 -6.48
C ILE A 77 -6.18 3.73 -5.38
N PRO A 78 -6.63 4.97 -5.60
CA PRO A 78 -6.50 6.05 -4.62
C PRO A 78 -7.19 5.74 -3.28
N ASP A 79 -8.38 5.14 -3.31
CA ASP A 79 -9.10 4.77 -2.09
C ASP A 79 -8.42 3.59 -1.38
N ARG A 80 -8.00 3.81 -0.13
CA ARG A 80 -7.23 2.83 0.64
C ARG A 80 -8.05 1.61 1.03
N ALA A 81 -9.35 1.77 1.30
CA ALA A 81 -10.20 0.65 1.62
C ALA A 81 -10.41 -0.24 0.39
N GLU A 82 -10.67 0.37 -0.76
CA GLU A 82 -10.81 -0.31 -2.03
C GLU A 82 -9.52 -1.02 -2.43
N ALA A 83 -8.36 -0.38 -2.26
CA ALA A 83 -7.06 -0.98 -2.55
C ALA A 83 -6.80 -2.25 -1.73
N ILE A 84 -7.09 -2.21 -0.42
CA ILE A 84 -6.93 -3.36 0.47
C ILE A 84 -7.89 -4.48 0.05
N ALA A 85 -9.16 -4.15 -0.19
CA ALA A 85 -10.15 -5.12 -0.62
C ALA A 85 -9.83 -5.72 -1.99
N PHE A 86 -9.31 -4.92 -2.92
CA PHE A 86 -8.83 -5.36 -4.22
C PHE A 86 -7.70 -6.39 -4.08
N ALA A 87 -6.71 -6.10 -3.24
CA ALA A 87 -5.55 -6.95 -3.04
C ALA A 87 -5.95 -8.29 -2.39
N LEU A 88 -6.75 -8.24 -1.32
CA LEU A 88 -7.23 -9.44 -0.62
C LEU A 88 -8.06 -10.36 -1.54
N ARG A 89 -8.96 -9.79 -2.36
CA ARG A 89 -9.76 -10.59 -3.32
C ARG A 89 -8.95 -11.25 -4.43
N ARG A 90 -7.74 -10.75 -4.72
CA ARG A 90 -6.89 -11.22 -5.83
C ARG A 90 -5.70 -12.05 -5.38
N ALA A 91 -5.38 -12.04 -4.09
CA ALA A 91 -4.34 -12.87 -3.52
C ALA A 91 -4.75 -14.35 -3.64
N ALA A 92 -3.82 -15.17 -4.12
CA ALA A 92 -3.99 -16.62 -4.17
C ALA A 92 -3.53 -17.26 -2.84
N PRO A 93 -3.95 -18.51 -2.53
CA PRO A 93 -3.35 -19.26 -1.44
C PRO A 93 -1.82 -19.30 -1.56
N GLY A 94 -1.13 -19.02 -0.45
CA GLY A 94 0.33 -18.91 -0.39
C GLY A 94 0.90 -17.52 -0.73
N ASP A 95 0.10 -16.60 -1.27
CA ASP A 95 0.50 -15.20 -1.42
C ASP A 95 0.59 -14.50 -0.05
N VAL A 96 1.44 -13.48 0.03
CA VAL A 96 1.55 -12.60 1.20
C VAL A 96 1.25 -11.18 0.77
N LEU A 97 0.32 -10.52 1.47
CA LEU A 97 0.02 -9.10 1.30
C LEU A 97 0.64 -8.26 2.43
N LEU A 98 1.66 -7.46 2.09
CA LEU A 98 2.14 -6.40 2.96
C LEU A 98 1.30 -5.14 2.76
N VAL A 99 0.58 -4.72 3.80
CA VAL A 99 -0.06 -3.40 3.90
C VAL A 99 0.86 -2.47 4.69
N ALA A 100 1.56 -1.56 4.00
CA ALA A 100 2.56 -0.67 4.59
C ALA A 100 2.08 0.79 4.67
N GLY A 101 2.72 1.56 5.56
CA GLY A 101 2.49 3.00 5.75
C GLY A 101 1.96 3.33 7.15
N LYS A 102 0.75 2.86 7.48
CA LYS A 102 0.00 3.31 8.65
C LYS A 102 0.28 2.56 9.95
N GLY A 103 0.58 1.26 9.88
CA GLY A 103 0.87 0.44 11.05
C GLY A 103 -0.27 0.40 12.08
N HIS A 104 -0.11 1.12 13.19
CA HIS A 104 -1.12 1.21 14.27
C HIS A 104 -1.98 2.47 14.21
N GLU A 105 -1.80 3.34 13.20
CA GLU A 105 -2.68 4.49 13.00
C GLU A 105 -4.13 4.03 12.77
N SER A 106 -5.05 4.75 13.41
CA SER A 106 -6.51 4.52 13.34
C SER A 106 -7.26 5.67 12.67
N TRP A 107 -6.55 6.49 11.89
CA TRP A 107 -7.12 7.60 11.12
C TRP A 107 -6.40 7.79 9.79
N GLN A 108 -7.06 8.50 8.87
CA GLN A 108 -6.52 8.96 7.60
C GLN A 108 -6.74 10.47 7.47
N GLU A 109 -5.69 11.23 7.14
CA GLU A 109 -5.78 12.69 7.01
C GLU A 109 -5.95 13.13 5.56
N ILE A 110 -7.08 13.76 5.26
CA ILE A 110 -7.48 14.19 3.92
C ILE A 110 -7.97 15.65 4.04
N ALA A 111 -7.38 16.56 3.26
CA ALA A 111 -7.70 17.99 3.26
C ALA A 111 -7.74 18.62 4.66
N GLY A 112 -6.83 18.22 5.55
CA GLY A 112 -6.73 18.72 6.93
C GLY A 112 -7.70 18.06 7.93
N GLU A 113 -8.55 17.14 7.48
CA GLU A 113 -9.48 16.40 8.32
C GLU A 113 -8.95 14.99 8.61
N ARG A 114 -8.94 14.58 9.89
CA ARG A 114 -8.63 13.20 10.29
C ARG A 114 -9.89 12.37 10.36
N ARG A 115 -10.05 11.45 9.41
CA ARG A 115 -11.18 10.52 9.33
C ARG A 115 -10.82 9.19 9.99
N PRO A 116 -11.72 8.53 10.75
CA PRO A 116 -11.46 7.21 11.31
C PRO A 116 -11.15 6.18 10.22
N PHE A 117 -10.01 5.51 10.31
CA PHE A 117 -9.59 4.50 9.34
C PHE A 117 -8.44 3.65 9.90
N SER A 118 -8.58 2.33 9.93
CA SER A 118 -7.52 1.42 10.39
C SER A 118 -7.33 0.26 9.41
N ASP A 119 -6.12 0.14 8.87
CA ASP A 119 -5.72 -1.01 8.03
C ASP A 119 -6.02 -2.33 8.72
N ARG A 120 -5.68 -2.44 10.01
CA ARG A 120 -5.82 -3.67 10.79
C ARG A 120 -7.29 -4.05 11.00
N ALA A 121 -8.13 -3.07 11.33
CA ALA A 121 -9.56 -3.32 11.52
C ALA A 121 -10.21 -3.75 10.20
N LEU A 122 -9.90 -3.05 9.11
CA LEU A 122 -10.44 -3.36 7.79
C LEU A 122 -9.99 -4.73 7.28
N VAL A 123 -8.70 -5.08 7.43
CA VAL A 123 -8.20 -6.40 7.01
C VAL A 123 -8.91 -7.53 7.77
N ARG A 124 -9.08 -7.40 9.09
CA ARG A 124 -9.82 -8.38 9.90
C ARG A 124 -11.27 -8.53 9.45
N GLU A 125 -11.94 -7.41 9.24
CA GLU A 125 -13.32 -7.37 8.75
C GLU A 125 -13.45 -8.11 7.41
N LEU A 126 -12.58 -7.78 6.44
CA LEU A 126 -12.63 -8.36 5.09
C LEU A 126 -12.26 -9.86 5.05
N LEU A 127 -11.47 -10.33 6.01
CA LEU A 127 -11.16 -11.75 6.16
C LEU A 127 -12.26 -12.52 6.91
N GLY A 128 -13.32 -11.86 7.35
CA GLY A 128 -14.37 -12.49 8.15
C GLY A 128 -13.88 -12.90 9.55
N GLU A 129 -12.76 -12.34 10.00
CA GLU A 129 -12.27 -12.50 11.37
C GLU A 129 -13.08 -11.57 12.28
N THR A 130 -14.36 -11.91 12.50
CA THR A 130 -15.14 -11.34 13.60
C THR A 130 -14.79 -12.10 14.87
N GLY A 131 -13.84 -11.58 15.64
CA GLY A 131 -13.45 -12.12 16.94
C GLY A 131 -12.81 -11.04 17.84
N PRO A 132 -12.95 -11.17 19.18
CA PRO A 132 -12.85 -10.09 20.18
C PRO A 132 -11.53 -9.34 20.25
#